data_AF-A0A2E7LBD1-F1
#
_entry.id   AF-A0A2E7LBD1-F1
#
_cell.length_a   1.000
_cell.length_b   1.000
_cell.length_c   1.000
_cell.angle_alpha   90.00
_cell.angle_beta   90.00
_cell.angle_gamma   90.00
#
_symmetry.space_group_name_H-M   'P 1'
#
loop_
_entity.id
_entity.type
_entity.pdbx_description
1 polymer ?
#
loop_
_entity_poly.entity_id
_entity_poly.type
_entity_poly.pdbx_seq_one_letter_code
_entity_poly.pdbx_strand_id
1 'polypeptide(L)'
;MDRPNPERVGKVVERIGKTAGVIVDEGDPRTGRGVKYASTHDLRRTFAVRLRQSRIPPHLITKLMRHSDYRVTERYYVTETTQEDAGQIRDILGSVPPSVTGSRTQSRTHI
;
A
#
# COMPACT_ATOMS: atom_id res chain seq x y z
N MET A 1 2.87 33.34 -13.39
CA MET A 1 3.32 31.94 -13.40
C MET A 1 2.25 31.11 -14.07
N ASP A 2 2.55 30.56 -15.23
CA ASP A 2 1.60 29.72 -15.98
C ASP A 2 1.32 28.41 -15.22
N ARG A 3 0.06 27.98 -15.17
CA ARG A 3 -0.35 26.84 -14.34
C ARG A 3 0.16 25.54 -15.00
N PRO A 4 0.78 24.61 -14.25
CA PRO A 4 1.27 23.37 -14.85
C PRO A 4 0.11 22.55 -15.46
N ASN A 5 0.17 22.32 -16.78
CA ASN A 5 -0.72 21.40 -17.49
C ASN A 5 -0.38 19.94 -17.08
N PRO A 6 -1.36 19.12 -16.64
CA PRO A 6 -1.14 17.70 -16.31
C PRO A 6 -0.40 16.90 -17.38
N GLU A 7 -0.67 17.14 -18.66
CA GLU A 7 0.00 16.45 -19.76
C GLU A 7 1.50 16.79 -19.80
N ARG A 8 1.82 18.08 -19.60
CA ARG A 8 3.20 18.54 -19.55
C ARG A 8 3.94 17.94 -18.35
N VAL A 9 3.28 17.85 -17.19
CA VAL A 9 3.86 17.21 -16.00
C VAL A 9 4.11 15.72 -16.26
N GLY A 10 3.15 15.00 -16.86
CA GLY A 10 3.31 13.59 -17.21
C GLY A 10 4.52 13.36 -18.12
N LYS A 11 4.63 14.14 -19.20
CA LYS A 11 5.77 14.07 -20.13
C LYS A 11 7.12 14.38 -19.47
N VAL A 12 7.14 15.24 -18.45
CA VAL A 12 8.37 15.53 -17.68
C VAL A 12 8.75 14.32 -16.82
N VAL A 13 7.79 13.74 -16.09
CA VAL A 13 8.03 12.56 -15.24
C VAL A 13 8.48 11.37 -16.06
N GLU A 14 7.84 11.08 -17.19
CA GLU A 14 8.25 9.99 -18.10
C GLU A 14 9.67 10.19 -18.63
N ARG A 15 10.04 11.43 -18.96
CA ARG A 15 11.41 11.75 -19.40
C ARG A 15 12.41 11.49 -18.28
N ILE A 16 12.07 11.85 -17.04
CA ILE A 16 12.91 11.54 -15.87
C ILE A 16 13.05 10.02 -15.72
N GLY A 17 11.95 9.26 -15.77
CA GLY A 17 11.97 7.79 -15.69
C GLY A 17 12.85 7.16 -16.76
N LYS A 18 12.77 7.66 -18.00
CA LYS A 18 13.61 7.22 -19.12
C LYS A 18 15.09 7.54 -18.90
N THR A 19 15.41 8.77 -18.52
CA THR A 19 16.80 9.18 -18.25
C THR A 19 17.40 8.42 -17.06
N ALA A 20 16.59 8.11 -16.05
CA ALA A 20 17.00 7.33 -14.88
C ALA A 20 17.08 5.82 -15.16
N GLY A 21 16.64 5.35 -16.33
CA GLY A 21 16.65 3.93 -16.68
C GLY A 21 15.68 3.07 -15.86
N VAL A 22 14.61 3.66 -15.32
CA VAL A 22 13.62 2.91 -14.52
C VAL A 22 12.62 2.24 -15.46
N ILE A 23 12.89 0.99 -15.80
CA ILE A 23 12.04 0.16 -16.66
C ILE A 23 10.92 -0.47 -15.82
N VAL A 24 9.68 -0.33 -16.27
CA VAL A 24 8.49 -0.92 -15.62
C VAL A 24 7.88 -2.06 -16.42
N ASP A 25 8.23 -2.16 -17.70
CA ASP A 25 7.82 -3.21 -18.62
C ASP A 25 8.95 -3.34 -19.65
N GLU A 26 9.60 -4.50 -19.75
CA GLU A 26 10.63 -4.74 -20.76
C GLU A 26 10.07 -4.73 -22.19
N GLY A 27 8.74 -4.68 -22.33
CA GLY A 27 8.06 -4.81 -23.59
C GLY A 27 8.10 -6.26 -24.06
N ASP A 28 7.69 -6.45 -25.31
CA ASP A 28 7.68 -7.77 -25.92
C ASP A 28 8.02 -7.63 -27.41
N PRO A 29 9.23 -8.08 -27.82
CA PRO A 29 9.66 -8.02 -29.21
C PRO A 29 8.75 -8.78 -30.17
N ARG A 30 8.07 -9.85 -29.72
CA ARG A 30 7.17 -10.65 -30.58
C ARG A 30 5.89 -9.91 -30.91
N THR A 31 5.40 -9.07 -29.99
CA THR A 31 4.19 -8.27 -30.19
C THR A 31 4.49 -6.84 -30.65
N GLY A 32 5.77 -6.47 -30.78
CA GLY A 32 6.20 -5.11 -31.13
C GLY A 32 6.01 -4.09 -30.01
N ARG A 33 5.72 -4.55 -28.78
CA ARG A 33 5.60 -3.65 -27.62
C ARG A 33 6.99 -3.20 -27.20
N GLY A 34 7.25 -1.90 -27.29
CA GLY A 34 8.48 -1.31 -26.78
C GLY A 34 8.56 -1.31 -25.26
N VAL A 35 9.79 -1.17 -24.75
CA VAL A 35 10.11 -0.96 -23.33
C VAL A 35 9.33 0.24 -22.79
N LYS A 36 8.70 0.09 -21.63
CA LYS A 36 8.07 1.22 -20.91
C LYS A 36 8.92 1.63 -19.72
N TYR A 37 9.01 2.94 -19.54
CA TYR A 37 9.69 3.59 -18.43
C TYR A 37 8.68 4.12 -17.43
N ALA A 38 9.14 4.32 -16.19
CA ALA A 38 8.30 4.81 -15.11
C ALA A 38 7.59 6.13 -15.45
N SER A 39 6.28 6.14 -15.21
CA SER A 39 5.38 7.26 -15.40
C SER A 39 4.79 7.75 -14.07
N THR A 40 4.02 8.83 -14.12
CA THR A 40 3.24 9.31 -12.97
C THR A 40 2.26 8.25 -12.45
N HIS A 41 1.74 7.40 -13.33
CA HIS A 41 0.85 6.31 -12.93
C HIS A 41 1.59 5.28 -12.08
N ASP A 42 2.82 4.95 -12.46
CA ASP A 42 3.66 3.99 -11.74
C ASP A 42 4.03 4.54 -10.36
N LEU A 43 4.35 5.83 -10.25
CA LEU A 43 4.61 6.47 -8.95
C LEU A 43 3.40 6.34 -8.00
N ARG A 44 2.20 6.61 -8.51
CA ARG A 44 0.97 6.45 -7.73
C ARG A 44 0.75 5.00 -7.31
N ARG A 45 0.99 4.03 -8.20
CA ARG A 45 0.88 2.60 -7.91
C ARG A 45 1.89 2.15 -6.86
N THR A 46 3.17 2.50 -7.01
CA THR A 46 4.24 2.19 -6.07
C THR A 46 3.98 2.82 -4.70
N PHE A 47 3.48 4.05 -4.65
CA PHE A 47 3.10 4.69 -3.40
C PHE A 47 2.07 3.86 -2.63
N ALA A 48 1.00 3.42 -3.28
CA ALA A 48 -0.03 2.64 -2.63
C ALA A 48 0.45 1.24 -2.21
N VAL A 49 1.29 0.59 -3.01
CA VAL A 49 1.96 -0.68 -2.64
C VAL A 49 2.80 -0.48 -1.38
N ARG A 50 3.58 0.61 -1.30
CA ARG A 50 4.40 0.91 -0.11
C ARG A 50 3.56 1.16 1.14
N LEU A 51 2.45 1.87 1.02
CA LEU A 51 1.53 2.06 2.15
C LEU A 51 0.98 0.72 2.65
N ARG A 52 0.68 -0.21 1.74
CA ARG A 52 0.24 -1.55 2.11
C ARG A 52 1.36 -2.32 2.81
N GLN A 53 2.59 -2.28 2.29
CA GLN A 53 3.77 -2.89 2.93
C GLN A 53 4.01 -2.32 4.34
N SER A 54 3.70 -1.05 4.56
CA SER A 54 3.69 -0.40 5.88
C SER A 54 2.47 -0.75 6.74
N ARG A 55 1.69 -1.77 6.36
CA ARG A 55 0.52 -2.31 7.08
C ARG A 55 -0.63 -1.31 7.24
N ILE A 56 -0.71 -0.29 6.39
CA ILE A 56 -1.84 0.65 6.42
C ILE A 56 -3.10 -0.09 5.91
N PRO A 57 -4.23 0.01 6.64
CA PRO A 57 -5.49 -0.60 6.23
C PRO A 57 -5.95 -0.17 4.82
N PRO A 58 -6.48 -1.09 3.99
CA PRO A 58 -6.90 -0.80 2.61
C PRO A 58 -7.94 0.33 2.48
N HIS A 59 -8.82 0.49 3.47
CA HIS A 59 -9.81 1.57 3.47
C HIS A 59 -9.17 2.96 3.64
N LEU A 60 -8.06 3.09 4.37
CA LEU A 60 -7.30 4.33 4.48
C LEU A 60 -6.54 4.63 3.19
N ILE A 61 -5.92 3.61 2.59
CA ILE A 61 -5.24 3.74 1.29
C ILE A 61 -6.23 4.20 0.21
N THR A 62 -7.45 3.63 0.18
CA THR A 62 -8.52 4.02 -0.75
C THR A 62 -8.90 5.49 -0.59
N LYS A 63 -9.10 5.96 0.65
CA LYS A 63 -9.41 7.36 0.95
C LYS A 63 -8.28 8.29 0.51
N LEU A 64 -7.03 7.93 0.80
CA LEU A 64 -5.84 8.72 0.44
C LEU A 64 -5.64 8.78 -1.09
N MET A 65 -5.88 7.67 -1.78
CA MET A 65 -5.80 7.59 -3.24
C MET A 65 -7.01 8.19 -3.96
N ARG A 66 -8.11 8.47 -3.25
CA ARG A 66 -9.38 8.95 -3.83
C ARG A 66 -9.89 8.01 -4.93
N HIS A 67 -9.81 6.71 -4.72
CA HIS A 67 -10.46 5.76 -5.61
C HIS A 67 -11.97 5.83 -5.41
N SER A 68 -12.72 6.05 -6.49
CA SER A 68 -14.18 6.00 -6.48
C SER A 68 -14.72 4.59 -6.31
N ASP A 69 -13.92 3.58 -6.68
CA ASP A 69 -14.25 2.16 -6.53
C ASP A 69 -13.17 1.44 -5.71
N TYR A 70 -13.60 0.84 -4.61
CA TYR A 70 -12.76 0.03 -3.72
C TYR A 70 -12.14 -1.18 -4.43
N ARG A 71 -12.79 -1.72 -5.48
CA ARG A 71 -12.30 -2.88 -6.24
C ARG A 71 -10.97 -2.62 -6.97
N VAL A 72 -10.63 -1.34 -7.20
CA VAL A 72 -9.31 -0.96 -7.74
C VAL A 72 -8.25 -1.14 -6.67
N THR A 73 -8.57 -0.84 -5.41
CA THR A 73 -7.69 -1.09 -4.29
C THR A 73 -7.55 -2.59 -4.07
N GLU A 74 -8.65 -3.31 -3.90
CA GLU A 74 -8.65 -4.75 -3.61
C GLU A 74 -7.82 -5.59 -4.61
N ARG A 75 -7.97 -5.35 -5.92
CA ARG A 75 -7.24 -6.08 -6.97
C ARG A 75 -5.72 -6.02 -6.88
N TYR A 76 -5.17 -4.96 -6.28
CA TYR A 76 -3.73 -4.76 -6.18
C TYR A 76 -3.17 -5.05 -4.78
N TYR A 77 -4.03 -5.33 -3.78
CA TYR A 77 -3.58 -5.44 -2.38
C TYR A 77 -4.00 -6.73 -1.66
N VAL A 78 -4.78 -7.62 -2.29
CA VAL A 78 -5.05 -8.98 -1.77
C VAL A 78 -4.07 -9.97 -2.41
N THR A 79 -2.78 -9.78 -2.18
CA THR A 79 -1.74 -10.77 -2.53
C THR A 79 -1.15 -11.46 -1.31
N GLU A 80 -1.62 -11.10 -0.11
CA GLU A 80 -1.15 -11.70 1.13
C GLU A 80 -1.75 -13.09 1.29
N THR A 81 -0.88 -14.03 1.65
CA THR A 81 -1.25 -15.39 2.01
C THR A 81 -1.91 -15.38 3.39
N THR A 82 -2.77 -16.36 3.66
CA THR A 82 -3.40 -16.54 4.99
C THR A 82 -2.37 -16.55 6.13
N GLN A 83 -1.13 -16.95 5.86
CA GLN A 83 -0.06 -16.97 6.84
C GLN A 83 0.51 -15.58 7.17
N GLU A 84 0.59 -14.69 6.19
CA GLU A 84 0.98 -13.30 6.41
C GLU A 84 -0.09 -12.55 7.21
N ASP A 85 -1.36 -12.78 6.89
CA ASP A 85 -2.50 -12.26 7.66
C ASP A 85 -2.47 -12.76 9.11
N ALA A 86 -2.23 -14.07 9.32
CA ALA A 86 -2.11 -14.64 10.66
C ALA A 86 -0.92 -14.07 11.45
N GLY A 87 0.20 -13.79 10.76
CA GLY A 87 1.32 -13.05 11.33
C GLY A 87 0.95 -11.65 11.77
N GLN A 88 0.25 -10.90 10.92
CA GLN A 88 -0.21 -9.55 11.23
C GLN A 88 -1.20 -9.53 12.41
N ILE A 89 -2.17 -10.46 12.43
CA ILE A 89 -3.13 -10.57 13.52
C ILE A 89 -2.40 -10.83 14.85
N ARG A 90 -1.41 -11.73 14.85
CA ARG A 90 -0.60 -12.02 16.04
C ARG A 90 0.24 -10.82 16.48
N ASP A 91 0.82 -10.06 15.57
CA ASP A 91 1.58 -8.85 15.91
C ASP A 91 0.67 -7.78 16.54
N ILE A 92 -0.53 -7.59 15.99
CA ILE A 92 -1.51 -6.60 16.48
C ILE A 92 -2.03 -7.02 17.86
N LEU A 93 -2.36 -8.30 18.05
CA LEU A 93 -2.88 -8.81 19.33
C LEU A 93 -1.79 -8.97 20.39
N GLY A 94 -0.56 -9.30 20.00
CA GLY A 94 0.60 -9.46 20.88
C GLY A 94 1.26 -8.14 21.31
N SER A 95 0.96 -7.03 20.63
CA SER A 95 1.39 -5.68 21.02
C SER A 95 0.44 -4.96 21.97
N VAL A 96 -0.65 -5.62 22.41
CA VAL A 96 -1.41 -5.18 23.58
C VAL A 96 -0.52 -5.42 24.81
N PRO A 97 0.00 -4.38 25.50
CA PRO A 97 0.68 -4.59 26.77
C PRO A 97 -0.30 -5.31 27.71
N PRO A 98 0.15 -6.29 28.52
CA PRO A 98 -0.74 -6.99 29.42
C PRO A 98 -1.41 -5.98 30.34
N SER A 99 -2.67 -5.66 30.05
CA SER A 99 -3.52 -4.91 30.96
C SER A 99 -3.84 -5.82 32.13
N VAL A 100 -2.97 -5.74 33.14
CA VAL A 100 -3.20 -6.03 34.55
C VAL A 100 -3.92 -7.36 34.81
N THR A 101 -3.15 -8.45 34.75
CA THR A 101 -3.50 -9.67 35.47
C THR A 101 -3.26 -9.46 36.97
N GLY A 102 -4.35 -9.12 37.67
CA GLY A 102 -4.71 -9.53 39.04
C GLY A 102 -3.72 -9.38 40.20
N SER A 103 -4.09 -8.60 41.23
CA SER A 103 -3.96 -9.07 42.61
C SER A 103 -4.93 -8.34 43.56
N ARG A 104 -5.90 -9.08 44.10
CA ARG A 104 -6.12 -9.24 45.54
C ARG A 104 -7.39 -10.05 45.80
N THR A 105 -7.17 -11.32 46.12
CA THR A 105 -7.89 -12.06 47.14
C THR A 105 -8.29 -11.15 48.30
N GLN A 106 -9.59 -11.02 48.57
CA GLN A 106 -10.08 -11.10 49.94
C GLN A 106 -11.39 -11.89 49.96
N SER A 107 -11.26 -13.10 50.49
CA SER A 107 -12.32 -13.84 51.15
C SER A 107 -12.87 -12.98 52.29
N ARG A 108 -14.18 -12.75 52.34
CA ARG A 108 -14.88 -12.53 53.61
C ARG A 108 -16.36 -12.90 53.50
N THR A 109 -16.65 -14.11 53.97
CA THR A 109 -17.92 -14.56 54.53
C THR A 109 -18.43 -13.57 55.58
N HIS A 110 -19.72 -13.24 55.56
CA HIS A 110 -20.69 -13.17 56.68
C HIS A 110 -22.07 -12.87 56.05
N ILE A 111 -22.98 -13.85 56.05
CA ILE A 111 -24.25 -13.88 56.83
C ILE A 111 -25.02 -12.57 56.74
#